data_AF-A0A955VE80-F1
#
_entry.id   AF-A0A955VE80-F1
#
_cell.length_a   1.000
_cell.length_b   1.000
_cell.length_c   1.000
_cell.angle_alpha   90.00
_cell.angle_beta   90.00
_cell.angle_gamma   90.00
#
_symmetry.space_group_name_H-M   'P 1'
#
loop_
_entity.id
_entity.type
_entity.pdbx_description
1 polymer ?
#
loop_
_entity_poly.entity_id
_entity_poly.type
_entity_poly.pdbx_seq_one_letter_code
_entity_poly.pdbx_strand_id
1 'polypeptide(L)'
;MLVQFNRSAISTEPDAAASSESTSGGARGALRGMSFAEGEAALSPGAGGGDAAVPGGEVEQAPVDEREPEEAEAHGQEADAAEEKGGDVQMKAAPVQLKAASVQMRARGTLSASQLRAAVAYNRGRGLSRGTWRNVQSKAGSAADGIPGPNTARAVARWQARYGLAADGAVGPHTLGRMGIKASKAPKQSGGGGKGPGSSNASKLAYAKRYAVQIGLRITSTTGGKHAKHSYHYRGRAIDVAGSGSAMAKFYRHMHQYHPTELFYDPLGGVKNGRDIGAIGGHRDHVHVAF
;
A
#
# COMPACT_ATOMS: atom_id res chain seq x y z
N MET A 1 7.17 -17.68 -72.04
CA MET A 1 6.42 -18.94 -71.96
C MET A 1 5.47 -18.85 -70.78
N LEU A 2 4.17 -18.96 -71.07
CA LEU A 2 3.02 -18.65 -70.21
C LEU A 2 2.14 -19.90 -70.20
N VAL A 3 1.90 -20.54 -69.05
CA VAL A 3 0.95 -21.67 -68.88
C VAL A 3 0.45 -21.60 -67.42
N GLN A 4 -0.67 -20.91 -67.15
CA GLN A 4 -2.09 -21.33 -67.20
C GLN A 4 -2.60 -21.91 -65.87
N PHE A 5 -3.45 -21.11 -65.22
CA PHE A 5 -4.48 -21.53 -64.26
C PHE A 5 -5.61 -22.24 -65.00
N ASN A 6 -6.23 -23.25 -64.37
CA ASN A 6 -7.54 -23.71 -64.79
C ASN A 6 -8.46 -24.00 -63.58
N ARG A 7 -9.63 -23.35 -63.59
CA ARG A 7 -10.81 -23.58 -62.72
C ARG A 7 -11.86 -24.32 -63.55
N SER A 8 -12.64 -25.20 -62.91
CA SER A 8 -14.03 -25.66 -63.21
C SER A 8 -14.26 -26.96 -62.41
N ALA A 9 -15.42 -27.40 -61.89
CA ALA A 9 -16.86 -27.03 -61.84
C ALA A 9 -17.48 -27.88 -60.68
N ILE A 10 -18.41 -27.41 -59.82
CA ILE A 10 -19.89 -27.37 -59.86
C ILE A 10 -20.64 -28.74 -59.89
N SER A 11 -21.72 -28.82 -59.08
CA SER A 11 -22.85 -29.80 -58.94
C SER A 11 -22.63 -30.99 -57.99
N THR A 12 -23.51 -31.40 -57.07
CA THR A 12 -24.95 -31.15 -56.77
C THR A 12 -25.29 -31.80 -55.40
N GLU A 13 -26.18 -31.21 -54.59
CA GLU A 13 -26.94 -31.81 -53.45
C GLU A 13 -28.04 -32.79 -53.97
N PRO A 14 -28.78 -33.64 -53.18
CA PRO A 14 -29.32 -33.38 -51.82
C PRO A 14 -29.59 -34.58 -50.86
N ASP A 15 -30.26 -34.26 -49.74
CA ASP A 15 -31.11 -35.05 -48.83
C ASP A 15 -30.50 -35.91 -47.70
N ALA A 16 -30.81 -35.55 -46.44
CA ALA A 16 -31.89 -36.20 -45.68
C ALA A 16 -31.95 -35.71 -44.21
N ALA A 17 -33.17 -35.37 -43.80
CA ALA A 17 -33.58 -34.94 -42.48
C ALA A 17 -33.64 -36.08 -41.44
N ALA A 18 -33.51 -35.73 -40.15
CA ALA A 18 -34.23 -36.41 -39.08
C ALA A 18 -34.41 -35.48 -37.87
N SER A 19 -35.65 -35.04 -37.73
CA SER A 19 -36.23 -34.32 -36.60
C SER A 19 -36.40 -35.23 -35.36
N SER A 20 -36.40 -34.64 -34.16
CA SER A 20 -37.49 -34.84 -33.20
C SER A 20 -37.43 -33.79 -32.08
N GLU A 21 -38.52 -33.04 -32.01
CA GLU A 21 -38.92 -32.11 -30.95
C GLU A 21 -39.53 -32.86 -29.74
N SER A 22 -40.02 -32.05 -28.78
CA SER A 22 -41.12 -32.32 -27.83
C SER A 22 -40.64 -32.74 -26.43
N THR A 23 -41.06 -32.16 -25.29
CA THR A 23 -42.12 -31.22 -24.89
C THR A 23 -41.89 -30.90 -23.39
N SER A 24 -41.98 -29.66 -22.94
CA SER A 24 -43.11 -29.04 -22.21
C SER A 24 -43.61 -29.76 -20.93
N GLY A 25 -43.87 -28.98 -19.87
CA GLY A 25 -44.67 -29.40 -18.71
C GLY A 25 -44.23 -28.83 -17.37
N GLY A 26 -44.90 -27.78 -16.90
CA GLY A 26 -44.77 -27.26 -15.53
C GLY A 26 -45.80 -27.84 -14.56
N ALA A 27 -45.54 -27.74 -13.25
CA ALA A 27 -46.49 -27.70 -12.12
C ALA A 27 -45.67 -27.59 -10.81
N ARG A 28 -45.82 -26.51 -10.02
CA ARG A 28 -46.66 -26.40 -8.80
C ARG A 28 -46.28 -27.31 -7.62
N GLY A 29 -45.78 -26.68 -6.55
CA GLY A 29 -46.31 -26.75 -5.18
C GLY A 29 -45.98 -27.95 -4.27
N ALA A 30 -45.27 -27.67 -3.16
CA ALA A 30 -45.45 -28.20 -1.77
C ALA A 30 -44.20 -27.80 -0.95
N LEU A 31 -44.23 -26.87 0.01
CA LEU A 31 -44.72 -26.98 1.40
C LEU A 31 -44.29 -28.24 2.16
N ARG A 32 -43.17 -28.15 2.88
CA ARG A 32 -42.90 -28.74 4.22
C ARG A 32 -41.54 -28.19 4.69
N GLY A 33 -41.34 -27.56 5.83
CA GLY A 33 -41.92 -27.80 7.14
C GLY A 33 -40.88 -28.53 8.00
N MET A 34 -39.87 -27.80 8.49
CA MET A 34 -38.91 -28.27 9.51
C MET A 34 -38.67 -27.15 10.53
N SER A 35 -39.62 -27.02 11.44
CA SER A 35 -39.49 -26.39 12.75
C SER A 35 -39.20 -27.48 13.77
N PHE A 36 -38.15 -27.34 14.59
CA PHE A 36 -37.94 -27.89 15.94
C PHE A 36 -36.53 -27.39 16.35
N ALA A 37 -36.23 -26.94 17.56
CA ALA A 37 -37.01 -26.71 18.76
C ALA A 37 -36.20 -25.73 19.62
N GLU A 38 -36.93 -24.95 20.41
CA GLU A 38 -36.40 -24.17 21.52
C GLU A 38 -35.79 -25.09 22.58
N GLY A 39 -34.74 -24.59 23.24
CA GLY A 39 -34.05 -25.25 24.34
C GLY A 39 -33.51 -24.21 25.29
N GLU A 40 -34.43 -23.54 25.99
CA GLU A 40 -34.19 -22.82 27.23
C GLU A 40 -33.56 -23.77 28.26
N ALA A 41 -32.41 -23.42 28.84
CA ALA A 41 -32.00 -23.90 30.16
C ALA A 41 -30.90 -23.05 30.80
N ALA A 42 -31.25 -22.54 31.98
CA ALA A 42 -30.44 -22.48 33.19
C ALA A 42 -29.34 -21.40 33.33
N LEU A 43 -29.80 -20.30 33.93
CA LEU A 43 -29.20 -19.66 35.10
C LEU A 43 -28.35 -20.59 36.00
N SER A 44 -27.09 -20.20 36.26
CA SER A 44 -26.57 -20.07 37.63
C SER A 44 -25.27 -19.25 37.68
N PRO A 45 -25.10 -18.39 38.71
CA PRO A 45 -23.91 -17.56 38.91
C PRO A 45 -22.88 -18.27 39.78
N GLY A 46 -21.60 -18.23 39.36
CA GLY A 46 -20.47 -18.75 40.13
C GLY A 46 -19.48 -17.63 40.42
N ALA A 47 -19.48 -17.19 41.67
CA ALA A 47 -18.57 -16.23 42.26
C ALA A 47 -17.11 -16.73 42.29
N GLY A 48 -16.15 -15.80 42.31
CA GLY A 48 -14.81 -16.11 42.80
C GLY A 48 -13.71 -15.16 42.33
N GLY A 49 -13.33 -14.20 43.19
CA GLY A 49 -11.93 -13.78 43.31
C GLY A 49 -11.58 -12.39 42.77
N GLY A 50 -12.07 -11.34 43.41
CA GLY A 50 -11.45 -10.02 43.35
C GLY A 50 -11.62 -9.35 44.69
N ASP A 51 -10.55 -9.30 45.49
CA ASP A 51 -10.29 -8.26 46.50
C ASP A 51 -8.94 -8.54 47.17
N ALA A 52 -7.94 -7.74 46.80
CA ALA A 52 -6.78 -7.48 47.64
C ALA A 52 -6.49 -5.98 47.55
N ALA A 53 -7.16 -5.25 48.43
CA ALA A 53 -6.83 -3.90 48.80
C ALA A 53 -5.42 -3.85 49.41
N VAL A 54 -4.62 -2.87 48.99
CA VAL A 54 -3.46 -2.38 49.75
C VAL A 54 -3.72 -0.90 50.02
N PRO A 55 -3.82 -0.47 51.29
CA PRO A 55 -3.94 0.94 51.63
C PRO A 55 -2.58 1.56 52.03
N GLY A 56 -2.46 2.86 51.77
CA GLY A 56 -1.77 3.81 52.64
C GLY A 56 -0.28 4.05 52.39
N GLY A 57 0.08 5.31 52.16
CA GLY A 57 1.47 5.78 52.15
C GLY A 57 1.62 7.17 51.52
N GLU A 58 1.04 8.18 52.16
CA GLU A 58 1.23 9.60 51.86
C GLU A 58 2.61 10.13 52.34
N VAL A 59 3.03 11.22 51.69
CA VAL A 59 3.94 12.31 52.08
C VAL A 59 5.43 12.05 52.33
N GLU A 60 6.28 12.66 51.50
CA GLU A 60 7.19 13.71 51.98
C GLU A 60 7.62 14.65 50.82
N GLN A 61 7.33 15.94 50.97
CA GLN A 61 7.97 17.04 50.25
C GLN A 61 9.03 17.64 51.17
N ALA A 62 10.19 18.03 50.61
CA ALA A 62 11.00 19.24 50.88
C ALA A 62 12.46 19.02 50.39
N PRO A 63 13.34 20.04 50.35
CA PRO A 63 13.28 21.20 49.46
C PRO A 63 14.67 21.57 48.83
N VAL A 64 14.67 22.63 47.99
CA VAL A 64 15.77 23.53 47.55
C VAL A 64 17.24 23.05 47.53
N ASP A 65 17.92 23.24 46.39
CA ASP A 65 19.08 24.15 46.36
C ASP A 65 19.27 24.77 44.96
N GLU A 66 19.57 26.04 44.99
CA GLU A 66 19.79 26.96 43.89
C GLU A 66 21.17 26.71 43.26
N ARG A 67 21.32 27.00 41.96
CA ARG A 67 22.50 27.68 41.36
C ARG A 67 22.42 27.67 39.83
N GLU A 68 22.00 28.81 39.27
CA GLU A 68 22.70 29.37 38.10
C GLU A 68 24.00 30.03 38.62
N PRO A 69 25.06 30.19 37.78
CA PRO A 69 25.09 31.34 36.86
C PRO A 69 25.78 31.09 35.48
N GLU A 70 25.44 32.00 34.56
CA GLU A 70 26.28 32.71 33.59
C GLU A 70 27.05 31.99 32.44
N GLU A 71 26.65 32.37 31.22
CA GLU A 71 27.42 33.05 30.17
C GLU A 71 28.96 32.88 30.06
N ALA A 72 29.43 32.46 28.88
CA ALA A 72 30.62 33.02 28.24
C ALA A 72 30.71 32.62 26.75
N GLU A 73 30.32 33.56 25.90
CA GLU A 73 31.20 34.26 24.95
C GLU A 73 32.20 33.52 24.03
N ALA A 74 32.35 34.15 22.86
CA ALA A 74 33.10 33.74 21.69
C ALA A 74 34.63 33.76 21.87
N HIS A 75 35.33 33.02 21.01
CA HIS A 75 36.64 33.44 20.50
C HIS A 75 36.80 32.96 19.06
N GLY A 76 36.82 33.92 18.14
CA GLY A 76 37.49 33.76 16.85
C GLY A 76 38.98 34.04 17.02
N GLN A 77 39.79 33.46 16.14
CA GLN A 77 41.15 33.90 15.84
C GLN A 77 41.51 33.47 14.41
N GLU A 78 41.51 34.45 13.51
CA GLU A 78 42.43 34.58 12.36
C GLU A 78 43.88 34.62 12.92
N ALA A 79 44.99 34.42 12.22
CA ALA A 79 45.41 34.35 10.82
C ALA A 79 46.78 33.62 10.81
N ASP A 80 47.27 33.17 9.65
CA ASP A 80 48.55 33.69 9.11
C ASP A 80 48.74 33.25 7.65
N ALA A 81 49.29 34.17 6.88
CA ALA A 81 49.57 34.11 5.47
C ALA A 81 50.85 33.32 5.17
N ALA A 82 50.87 32.68 4.00
CA ALA A 82 52.11 32.43 3.28
C ALA A 82 51.84 32.63 1.79
N GLU A 83 52.33 33.78 1.34
CA GLU A 83 52.52 34.23 -0.03
C GLU A 83 53.41 33.25 -0.81
N GLU A 84 52.96 32.80 -1.98
CA GLU A 84 53.87 32.28 -3.01
C GLU A 84 53.64 33.01 -4.34
N LYS A 85 54.75 33.41 -4.95
CA LYS A 85 54.84 34.29 -6.11
C LYS A 85 54.78 33.52 -7.43
N GLY A 86 54.06 34.09 -8.39
CA GLY A 86 54.51 34.24 -9.79
C GLY A 86 54.28 33.06 -10.75
N GLY A 87 53.38 33.26 -11.72
CA GLY A 87 53.31 32.45 -12.95
C GLY A 87 52.02 32.66 -13.72
N ASP A 88 52.03 33.58 -14.69
CA ASP A 88 50.92 33.81 -15.62
C ASP A 88 50.59 32.57 -16.45
N VAL A 89 49.39 31.99 -16.25
CA VAL A 89 48.70 31.22 -17.28
C VAL A 89 47.20 31.53 -17.24
N GLN A 90 46.76 32.21 -18.29
CA GLN A 90 45.38 32.53 -18.59
C GLN A 90 44.53 31.25 -18.76
N MET A 91 43.72 30.90 -17.76
CA MET A 91 42.73 29.81 -17.84
C MET A 91 41.40 30.24 -17.18
N LYS A 92 40.49 30.71 -18.04
CA LYS A 92 39.02 30.63 -18.01
C LYS A 92 38.31 30.43 -16.66
N ALA A 93 37.42 31.37 -16.36
CA ALA A 93 36.44 31.28 -15.29
C ALA A 93 35.54 30.01 -15.37
N ALA A 94 35.21 29.52 -14.17
CA ALA A 94 34.13 28.61 -13.75
C ALA A 94 34.55 27.14 -13.42
N PRO A 95 33.96 26.50 -12.36
CA PRO A 95 32.55 26.74 -12.04
C PRO A 95 32.04 26.69 -10.57
N VAL A 96 31.06 27.57 -10.35
CA VAL A 96 29.97 27.51 -9.35
C VAL A 96 28.94 26.36 -9.67
N GLN A 97 29.30 25.37 -10.49
CA GLN A 97 28.34 24.38 -11.07
C GLN A 97 27.89 23.28 -10.09
N LEU A 98 28.55 23.09 -8.95
CA LEU A 98 28.23 21.96 -8.05
C LEU A 98 26.88 22.11 -7.34
N LYS A 99 26.39 23.34 -7.11
CA LYS A 99 25.07 23.55 -6.49
C LYS A 99 23.90 23.35 -7.47
N ALA A 100 24.05 23.73 -8.74
CA ALA A 100 22.99 23.59 -9.76
C ALA A 100 22.70 22.13 -10.16
N ALA A 101 23.72 21.27 -10.19
CA ALA A 101 23.55 19.84 -10.50
C ALA A 101 22.68 19.11 -9.46
N SER A 102 22.78 19.46 -8.17
CA SER A 102 21.98 18.87 -7.09
C SER A 102 20.48 19.24 -7.16
N VAL A 103 20.15 20.45 -7.65
CA VAL A 103 18.77 20.89 -7.87
C VAL A 103 18.19 20.25 -9.13
N GLN A 104 18.96 20.15 -10.21
CA GLN A 104 18.56 19.45 -11.43
C GLN A 104 18.33 17.93 -11.22
N MET A 105 19.14 17.29 -10.36
CA MET A 105 18.96 15.88 -9.99
C MET A 105 17.69 15.64 -9.16
N ARG A 106 17.27 16.59 -8.30
CA ARG A 106 16.01 16.53 -7.55
C ARG A 106 14.78 16.66 -8.46
N ALA A 107 14.86 17.46 -9.52
CA ALA A 107 13.79 17.60 -10.50
C ALA A 107 13.61 16.33 -11.36
N ARG A 108 14.70 15.65 -11.72
CA ARG A 108 14.68 14.49 -12.63
C ARG A 108 13.91 13.26 -12.13
N GLY A 109 13.64 13.12 -10.83
CA GLY A 109 12.93 11.97 -10.26
C GLY A 109 11.45 12.21 -9.92
N THR A 110 10.91 13.38 -10.24
CA THR A 110 9.54 13.78 -9.84
C THR A 110 8.59 13.62 -11.01
N LEU A 111 7.61 12.71 -10.87
CA LEU A 111 6.58 12.47 -11.88
C LEU A 111 5.44 13.48 -11.74
N SER A 112 4.98 14.06 -12.86
CA SER A 112 3.69 14.75 -12.90
C SER A 112 2.53 13.78 -12.61
N ALA A 113 1.34 14.31 -12.33
CA ALA A 113 0.18 13.47 -12.04
C ALA A 113 -0.20 12.55 -13.23
N SER A 114 -0.05 13.02 -14.47
CA SER A 114 -0.31 12.20 -15.67
C SER A 114 0.76 11.12 -15.86
N GLN A 115 2.04 11.48 -15.69
CA GLN A 115 3.16 10.53 -15.77
C GLN A 115 3.05 9.45 -14.70
N LEU A 116 2.67 9.83 -13.48
CA LEU A 116 2.46 8.88 -12.39
C LEU A 116 1.32 7.90 -12.70
N ARG A 117 0.19 8.38 -13.22
CA ARG A 117 -0.92 7.51 -13.65
C ARG A 117 -0.48 6.55 -14.75
N ALA A 118 0.24 7.04 -15.76
CA ALA A 118 0.76 6.22 -16.85
C ALA A 118 1.73 5.15 -16.34
N ALA A 119 2.68 5.50 -15.48
CA ALA A 119 3.64 4.58 -14.88
C ALA A 119 2.95 3.47 -14.07
N VAL A 120 1.96 3.83 -13.26
CA VAL A 120 1.19 2.86 -12.46
C VAL A 120 0.40 1.92 -13.37
N ALA A 121 -0.25 2.44 -14.41
CA ALA A 121 -0.98 1.61 -15.39
C ALA A 121 -0.03 0.65 -16.10
N TYR A 122 1.11 1.15 -16.61
CA TYR A 122 2.14 0.34 -17.24
C TYR A 122 2.60 -0.79 -16.30
N ASN A 123 3.00 -0.44 -15.08
CA ASN A 123 3.53 -1.40 -14.12
C ASN A 123 2.49 -2.47 -13.74
N ARG A 124 1.23 -2.10 -13.53
CA ARG A 124 0.13 -3.05 -13.28
C ARG A 124 -0.11 -4.01 -14.45
N GLY A 125 0.07 -3.54 -15.69
CA GLY A 125 -0.06 -4.35 -16.90
C GLY A 125 1.08 -5.36 -17.13
N ARG A 126 2.20 -5.26 -16.41
CA ARG A 126 3.38 -6.11 -16.69
C ARG A 126 3.18 -7.59 -16.36
N GLY A 127 2.23 -7.93 -15.50
CA GLY A 127 1.98 -9.30 -15.04
C GLY A 127 3.20 -9.96 -14.38
N LEU A 128 4.10 -9.17 -13.78
CA LEU A 128 5.23 -9.70 -13.01
C LEU A 128 4.72 -10.29 -11.69
N SER A 129 5.40 -11.33 -11.22
CA SER A 129 5.07 -11.97 -9.95
C SER A 129 5.24 -10.99 -8.78
N ARG A 130 4.54 -11.26 -7.67
CA ARG A 130 4.71 -10.49 -6.43
C ARG A 130 6.16 -10.52 -5.93
N GLY A 131 6.85 -11.65 -6.09
CA GLY A 131 8.28 -11.77 -5.74
C GLY A 131 9.15 -10.81 -6.54
N THR A 132 8.95 -10.74 -7.86
CA THR A 132 9.68 -9.79 -8.71
C THR A 132 9.41 -8.34 -8.29
N TRP A 133 8.15 -7.98 -8.00
CA TRP A 133 7.82 -6.63 -7.54
C TRP A 133 8.44 -6.27 -6.19
N ARG A 134 8.50 -7.20 -5.23
CA ARG A 134 9.19 -6.97 -3.95
C ARG A 134 10.67 -6.67 -4.17
N ASN A 135 11.34 -7.40 -5.05
CA ASN A 135 12.75 -7.16 -5.37
C ASN A 135 12.96 -5.77 -5.99
N VAL A 136 12.06 -5.36 -6.90
CA VAL A 136 12.08 -4.03 -7.53
C VAL A 136 11.92 -2.94 -6.46
N GLN A 137 10.95 -3.09 -5.57
CA GLN A 137 10.66 -2.12 -4.52
C GLN A 137 11.80 -2.01 -3.52
N SER A 138 12.40 -3.13 -3.10
CA SER A 138 13.59 -3.15 -2.25
C SER A 138 14.74 -2.37 -2.88
N LYS A 139 15.02 -2.57 -4.18
CA LYS A 139 16.07 -1.82 -4.89
C LYS A 139 15.72 -0.36 -5.08
N ALA A 140 14.46 -0.04 -5.35
CA ALA A 140 14.00 1.33 -5.58
C ALA A 140 13.94 2.18 -4.29
N GLY A 141 13.89 1.53 -3.12
CA GLY A 141 13.73 2.19 -1.82
C GLY A 141 12.28 2.52 -1.49
N SER A 142 11.35 1.62 -1.82
CA SER A 142 9.95 1.65 -1.36
C SER A 142 9.62 0.40 -0.55
N ALA A 143 8.44 0.38 0.08
CA ALA A 143 7.95 -0.82 0.75
C ALA A 143 7.89 -2.00 -0.23
N ALA A 144 8.54 -3.11 0.12
CA ALA A 144 8.58 -4.34 -0.66
C ALA A 144 7.32 -5.19 -0.43
N ASP A 145 6.16 -4.67 -0.83
CA ASP A 145 4.85 -5.32 -0.68
C ASP A 145 4.40 -6.14 -1.90
N GLY A 146 5.12 -6.03 -3.02
CA GLY A 146 4.86 -6.72 -4.28
C GLY A 146 3.83 -6.02 -5.17
N ILE A 147 3.44 -4.78 -4.85
CA ILE A 147 2.36 -4.06 -5.53
C ILE A 147 2.89 -2.82 -6.28
N PRO A 148 2.71 -2.75 -7.60
CA PRO A 148 3.14 -1.59 -8.39
C PRO A 148 2.19 -0.39 -8.28
N GLY A 149 2.07 0.21 -7.10
CA GLY A 149 1.28 1.42 -6.85
C GLY A 149 2.02 2.74 -7.11
N PRO A 150 1.37 3.90 -6.90
CA PRO A 150 1.97 5.23 -7.05
C PRO A 150 3.28 5.43 -6.27
N ASN A 151 3.37 4.88 -5.05
CA ASN A 151 4.59 4.94 -4.25
C ASN A 151 5.75 4.16 -4.89
N THR A 152 5.46 2.98 -5.45
CA THR A 152 6.43 2.19 -6.23
C THR A 152 6.89 2.96 -7.46
N ALA A 153 5.96 3.54 -8.24
CA ALA A 153 6.31 4.31 -9.44
C ALA A 153 7.20 5.52 -9.13
N ARG A 154 6.90 6.30 -8.08
CA ARG A 154 7.76 7.41 -7.63
C ARG A 154 9.14 6.94 -7.17
N ALA A 155 9.21 5.84 -6.44
CA ALA A 155 10.50 5.30 -5.99
C ALA A 155 11.35 4.80 -7.16
N VAL A 156 10.71 4.12 -8.12
CA VAL A 156 11.36 3.69 -9.36
C VAL A 156 11.85 4.88 -10.17
N ALA A 157 11.05 5.96 -10.32
CA ALA A 157 11.48 7.16 -11.03
C ALA A 157 12.72 7.81 -10.40
N ARG A 158 12.74 7.97 -9.07
CA ARG A 158 13.93 8.45 -8.34
C ARG A 158 15.13 7.51 -8.51
N TRP A 159 14.89 6.20 -8.47
CA TRP A 159 15.93 5.22 -8.69
C TRP A 159 16.49 5.34 -10.11
N GLN A 160 15.66 5.36 -11.14
CA GLN A 160 16.04 5.54 -12.53
C GLN A 160 16.89 6.80 -12.73
N ALA A 161 16.47 7.94 -12.17
CA ALA A 161 17.23 9.19 -12.22
C ALA A 161 18.65 9.04 -11.63
N ARG A 162 18.79 8.38 -10.47
CA ARG A 162 20.09 8.13 -9.82
C ARG A 162 21.01 7.22 -10.65
N TYR A 163 20.45 6.32 -11.45
CA TYR A 163 21.20 5.37 -12.27
C TYR A 163 21.28 5.79 -13.76
N GLY A 164 20.94 7.05 -14.09
CA GLY A 164 21.06 7.58 -15.45
C GLY A 164 20.10 6.95 -16.46
N LEU A 165 18.95 6.47 -16.01
CA LEU A 165 17.85 6.02 -16.86
C LEU A 165 16.80 7.12 -17.03
N ALA A 166 15.93 6.98 -18.04
CA ALA A 166 14.69 7.75 -18.11
C ALA A 166 13.88 7.53 -16.83
N ALA A 167 13.60 8.61 -16.11
CA ALA A 167 12.93 8.59 -14.81
C ALA A 167 11.40 8.61 -14.95
N ASP A 168 10.88 7.67 -15.71
CA ASP A 168 9.45 7.56 -16.05
C ASP A 168 8.63 6.75 -15.02
N GLY A 169 9.28 6.12 -14.04
CA GLY A 169 8.65 5.26 -13.05
C GLY A 169 8.19 3.90 -13.58
N ALA A 170 8.52 3.57 -14.83
CA ALA A 170 8.11 2.35 -15.52
C ALA A 170 9.17 1.25 -15.39
N VAL A 171 8.74 0.05 -14.98
CA VAL A 171 9.64 -1.10 -14.77
C VAL A 171 9.69 -1.97 -16.02
N GLY A 172 10.39 -1.43 -17.03
CA GLY A 172 10.71 -2.12 -18.28
C GLY A 172 11.96 -3.00 -18.21
N PRO A 173 12.34 -3.67 -19.32
CA PRO A 173 13.53 -4.51 -19.40
C PRO A 173 14.83 -3.79 -19.01
N HIS A 174 15.01 -2.53 -19.44
CA HIS A 174 16.19 -1.73 -19.06
C HIS A 174 16.26 -1.47 -17.55
N THR A 175 15.13 -1.12 -16.94
CA THR A 175 15.03 -0.93 -15.48
C THR A 175 15.37 -2.22 -14.74
N LEU A 176 14.78 -3.36 -15.15
CA LEU A 176 15.03 -4.66 -14.53
C LEU A 176 16.48 -5.15 -14.72
N GLY A 177 17.02 -4.99 -15.92
CA GLY A 177 18.41 -5.32 -16.23
C GLY A 177 19.38 -4.50 -15.38
N ARG A 178 19.16 -3.19 -15.27
CA ARG A 178 19.98 -2.33 -14.42
C ARG A 178 19.83 -2.65 -12.93
N MET A 179 18.66 -3.10 -12.51
CA MET A 179 18.44 -3.62 -11.15
C MET A 179 19.02 -5.03 -10.94
N GLY A 180 19.45 -5.74 -11.99
CA GLY A 180 19.89 -7.14 -11.88
C GLY A 180 18.76 -8.10 -11.47
N ILE A 181 17.50 -7.78 -11.82
CA ILE A 181 16.32 -8.57 -11.45
C ILE A 181 15.85 -9.37 -12.66
N LYS A 182 15.85 -10.70 -12.53
CA LYS A 182 15.21 -11.59 -13.51
C LYS A 182 13.70 -11.48 -13.39
N ALA A 183 13.03 -11.13 -14.49
CA ALA A 183 11.58 -11.06 -14.55
C ALA A 183 10.98 -12.45 -14.42
N SER A 184 10.08 -12.65 -13.46
CA SER A 184 9.20 -13.83 -13.43
C SER A 184 7.76 -13.37 -13.63
N LYS A 185 7.02 -14.07 -14.49
CA LYS A 185 5.59 -13.82 -14.68
C LYS A 185 4.83 -14.42 -13.51
N ALA A 186 3.73 -13.76 -13.11
CA ALA A 186 2.80 -14.38 -12.19
C ALA A 186 2.23 -15.66 -12.85
N PRO A 187 2.10 -16.77 -12.10
CA PRO A 187 1.42 -17.95 -12.63
C PRO A 187 0.00 -17.56 -13.04
N LYS A 188 -0.50 -18.14 -14.15
CA LYS A 188 -1.93 -18.05 -14.53
C LYS A 188 -2.75 -18.80 -13.49
N GLN A 189 -2.99 -18.18 -12.34
CA GLN A 189 -3.91 -18.70 -11.34
C GLN A 189 -5.30 -18.14 -11.62
N SER A 190 -6.23 -19.04 -11.96
CA SER A 190 -7.68 -18.85 -11.84
C SER A 190 -8.02 -18.61 -10.36
N GLY A 191 -7.82 -17.40 -9.87
CA GLY A 191 -8.14 -17.05 -8.48
C GLY A 191 -7.30 -15.91 -7.91
N GLY A 192 -7.82 -14.69 -7.98
CA GLY A 192 -7.71 -13.67 -6.92
C GLY A 192 -6.35 -13.28 -6.32
N GLY A 193 -5.20 -13.54 -6.96
CA GLY A 193 -3.89 -13.41 -6.32
C GLY A 193 -3.02 -12.20 -6.69
N GLY A 194 -3.38 -11.37 -7.67
CA GLY A 194 -2.50 -10.28 -8.14
C GLY A 194 -3.21 -8.99 -8.53
N LYS A 195 -4.54 -8.95 -8.41
CA LYS A 195 -5.32 -7.72 -8.60
C LYS A 195 -5.28 -6.95 -7.28
N GLY A 196 -5.15 -5.62 -7.38
CA GLY A 196 -5.49 -4.74 -6.25
C GLY A 196 -6.92 -5.02 -5.77
N PRO A 197 -7.36 -4.39 -4.68
CA PRO A 197 -8.71 -4.61 -4.20
C PRO A 197 -9.72 -4.38 -5.33
N GLY A 198 -10.72 -5.26 -5.43
CA GLY A 198 -11.85 -5.07 -6.34
C GLY A 198 -12.55 -3.74 -6.06
N SER A 199 -13.37 -3.26 -7.01
CA SER A 199 -14.04 -1.96 -6.89
C SER A 199 -15.00 -1.86 -5.70
N SER A 200 -15.56 -2.99 -5.25
CA SER A 200 -16.50 -3.02 -4.12
C SER A 200 -15.81 -2.88 -2.77
N ASN A 201 -16.51 -2.27 -1.80
CA ASN A 201 -16.01 -2.09 -0.44
C ASN A 201 -15.70 -3.42 0.26
N ALA A 202 -16.51 -4.46 0.01
CA ALA A 202 -16.24 -5.80 0.51
C ALA A 202 -14.91 -6.36 -0.02
N SER A 203 -14.61 -6.15 -1.30
CA SER A 203 -13.34 -6.59 -1.90
C SER A 203 -12.14 -5.82 -1.34
N LYS A 204 -12.30 -4.52 -1.10
CA LYS A 204 -11.27 -3.68 -0.45
C LYS A 204 -10.99 -4.11 0.98
N LEU A 205 -12.04 -4.37 1.76
CA LEU A 205 -11.89 -4.83 3.14
C LEU A 205 -11.27 -6.23 3.19
N ALA A 206 -11.69 -7.15 2.33
CA ALA A 206 -11.09 -8.48 2.23
C ALA A 206 -9.61 -8.42 1.84
N TYR A 207 -9.25 -7.50 0.94
CA TYR A 207 -7.88 -7.23 0.58
C TYR A 207 -7.07 -6.65 1.76
N ALA A 208 -7.64 -5.67 2.48
CA ALA A 208 -7.03 -5.06 3.66
C ALA A 208 -6.69 -6.11 4.73
N LYS A 209 -7.63 -7.01 5.04
CA LYS A 209 -7.42 -8.14 5.97
C LYS A 209 -6.24 -9.03 5.54
N ARG A 210 -6.19 -9.45 4.27
CA ARG A 210 -5.10 -10.30 3.75
C ARG A 210 -3.77 -9.57 3.79
N TYR A 211 -3.75 -8.28 3.44
CA TYR A 211 -2.56 -7.47 3.44
C TYR A 211 -2.00 -7.28 4.86
N ALA A 212 -2.86 -7.00 5.83
CA ALA A 212 -2.49 -6.86 7.24
C ALA A 212 -1.72 -8.10 7.74
N VAL A 213 -2.31 -9.29 7.57
CA VAL A 213 -1.70 -10.56 7.95
C VAL A 213 -0.37 -10.76 7.21
N GLN A 214 -0.32 -10.46 5.91
CA GLN A 214 0.89 -10.62 5.09
C GLN A 214 2.08 -9.78 5.60
N ILE A 215 1.83 -8.60 6.16
CA ILE A 215 2.88 -7.72 6.68
C ILE A 215 3.11 -7.86 8.19
N GLY A 216 2.57 -8.92 8.80
CA GLY A 216 2.77 -9.25 10.21
C GLY A 216 1.90 -8.45 11.17
N LEU A 217 0.79 -7.87 10.69
CA LEU A 217 -0.21 -7.25 11.56
C LEU A 217 -1.27 -8.26 11.95
N ARG A 218 -1.78 -8.12 13.17
CA ARG A 218 -2.91 -8.88 13.70
C ARG A 218 -4.17 -8.06 13.48
N ILE A 219 -5.26 -8.73 13.10
CA ILE A 219 -6.59 -8.12 13.09
C ILE A 219 -7.09 -8.14 14.53
N THR A 220 -7.25 -6.96 15.13
CA THR A 220 -7.65 -6.80 16.54
C THR A 220 -9.15 -6.64 16.68
N SER A 221 -9.83 -6.09 15.67
CA SER A 221 -11.28 -6.06 15.61
C SER A 221 -11.80 -6.10 14.18
N THR A 222 -12.91 -6.82 14.00
CA THR A 222 -13.79 -6.69 12.83
C THR A 222 -15.16 -6.14 13.23
N THR A 223 -15.63 -6.52 14.43
CA THR A 223 -16.98 -6.22 14.95
C THR A 223 -17.01 -6.07 16.49
N GLY A 224 -15.88 -6.23 17.19
CA GLY A 224 -15.80 -6.21 18.67
C GLY A 224 -15.28 -4.90 19.25
N GLY A 225 -15.59 -4.63 20.53
CA GLY A 225 -15.17 -3.43 21.26
C GLY A 225 -16.24 -2.33 21.36
N LYS A 226 -15.98 -1.29 22.17
CA LYS A 226 -16.85 -0.12 22.28
C LYS A 226 -16.62 0.81 21.08
N HIS A 227 -17.55 0.79 20.12
CA HIS A 227 -17.54 1.71 18.98
C HIS A 227 -18.67 2.73 19.05
N ALA A 228 -18.50 3.87 18.38
CA ALA A 228 -19.57 4.84 18.18
C ALA A 228 -20.79 4.19 17.49
N LYS A 229 -22.00 4.65 17.82
CA LYS A 229 -23.29 4.08 17.36
C LYS A 229 -23.38 3.86 15.84
N HIS A 230 -22.70 4.67 15.04
CA HIS A 230 -22.71 4.61 13.57
C HIS A 230 -21.41 4.09 12.95
N SER A 231 -20.56 3.44 13.76
CA SER A 231 -19.28 2.89 13.31
C SER A 231 -19.45 1.87 12.18
N TYR A 232 -18.50 1.88 11.25
CA TYR A 232 -18.44 0.90 10.16
C TYR A 232 -18.10 -0.51 10.63
N HIS A 233 -17.63 -0.70 11.88
CA HIS A 233 -17.45 -2.03 12.48
C HIS A 233 -18.77 -2.78 12.58
N TYR A 234 -19.83 -2.16 13.09
CA TYR A 234 -21.15 -2.79 13.20
C TYR A 234 -21.80 -3.09 11.83
N ARG A 235 -21.29 -2.47 10.76
CA ARG A 235 -21.73 -2.71 9.38
C ARG A 235 -20.85 -3.73 8.64
N GLY A 236 -19.86 -4.32 9.32
CA GLY A 236 -18.90 -5.25 8.71
C GLY A 236 -18.02 -4.61 7.64
N ARG A 237 -17.85 -3.28 7.68
CA ARG A 237 -17.14 -2.46 6.69
C ARG A 237 -15.79 -1.95 7.17
N ALA A 238 -15.40 -2.28 8.41
CA ALA A 238 -14.15 -1.85 9.01
C ALA A 238 -13.34 -3.00 9.61
N ILE A 239 -12.05 -2.73 9.79
CA ILE A 239 -11.15 -3.53 10.63
C ILE A 239 -10.20 -2.63 11.40
N ASP A 240 -9.78 -3.11 12.57
CA ASP A 240 -8.63 -2.60 13.29
C ASP A 240 -7.49 -3.61 13.17
N VAL A 241 -6.28 -3.09 12.94
CA VAL A 241 -5.07 -3.89 12.85
C VAL A 241 -3.98 -3.33 13.74
N ALA A 242 -3.23 -4.20 14.42
CA ALA A 242 -2.16 -3.79 15.32
C ALA A 242 -0.91 -4.65 15.16
N GLY A 243 0.24 -4.09 15.53
CA GLY A 243 1.56 -4.74 15.45
C GLY A 243 2.68 -3.72 15.64
N SER A 244 3.83 -3.93 14.99
CA SER A 244 4.92 -2.95 15.08
C SER A 244 4.54 -1.61 14.43
N GLY A 245 5.02 -0.50 15.00
CA GLY A 245 4.75 0.84 14.46
C GLY A 245 5.13 0.98 12.99
N SER A 246 6.24 0.37 12.57
CA SER A 246 6.65 0.37 11.16
C SER A 246 5.70 -0.40 10.24
N ALA A 247 5.13 -1.52 10.71
CA ALA A 247 4.14 -2.29 9.96
C ALA A 247 2.79 -1.56 9.89
N MET A 248 2.36 -0.95 10.98
CA MET A 248 1.14 -0.12 11.03
C MET A 248 1.26 1.10 10.11
N ALA A 249 2.37 1.83 10.19
CA ALA A 249 2.65 2.94 9.29
C ALA A 249 2.68 2.51 7.81
N LYS A 250 3.18 1.29 7.52
CA LYS A 250 3.14 0.70 6.19
C LYS A 250 1.71 0.38 5.76
N PHE A 251 0.92 -0.23 6.63
CA PHE A 251 -0.49 -0.52 6.38
C PHE A 251 -1.30 0.74 6.08
N TYR A 252 -1.16 1.78 6.92
CA TYR A 252 -1.82 3.07 6.74
C TYR A 252 -1.55 3.67 5.37
N ARG A 253 -0.26 3.87 5.03
CA ARG A 253 0.14 4.43 3.73
C ARG A 253 -0.29 3.56 2.54
N HIS A 254 -0.46 2.25 2.77
CA HIS A 254 -0.96 1.35 1.75
C HIS A 254 -2.46 1.51 1.54
N MET A 255 -3.25 1.47 2.60
CA MET A 255 -4.70 1.61 2.54
C MET A 255 -5.14 2.99 2.03
N HIS A 256 -4.39 4.05 2.35
CA HIS A 256 -4.64 5.42 1.89
C HIS A 256 -4.78 5.52 0.36
N GLN A 257 -4.03 4.69 -0.38
CA GLN A 257 -4.04 4.65 -1.86
C GLN A 257 -5.35 4.09 -2.46
N TYR A 258 -6.21 3.49 -1.63
CA TYR A 258 -7.45 2.85 -2.07
C TYR A 258 -8.70 3.63 -1.72
N HIS A 259 -8.55 4.91 -1.38
CA HIS A 259 -9.63 5.85 -1.07
C HIS A 259 -10.62 5.26 -0.04
N PRO A 260 -10.14 4.95 1.17
CA PRO A 260 -11.01 4.47 2.23
C PRO A 260 -12.00 5.56 2.64
N THR A 261 -13.18 5.15 3.13
CA THR A 261 -14.13 6.07 3.74
C THR A 261 -13.56 6.58 5.06
N GLU A 262 -12.93 5.70 5.84
CA GLU A 262 -12.20 6.04 7.07
C GLU A 262 -10.85 5.33 7.12
N LEU A 263 -9.82 6.02 7.61
CA LEU A 263 -8.50 5.44 7.88
C LEU A 263 -7.85 6.25 8.98
N PHE A 264 -7.58 5.67 10.15
CA PHE A 264 -7.05 6.42 11.29
C PHE A 264 -5.78 5.77 11.83
N TYR A 265 -4.74 6.59 12.00
CA TYR A 265 -3.52 6.22 12.72
C TYR A 265 -2.84 7.51 13.19
N ASP A 266 -2.97 7.84 14.48
CA ASP A 266 -2.60 9.16 15.02
C ASP A 266 -1.18 9.63 14.63
N PRO A 267 -0.13 8.79 14.59
CA PRO A 267 1.19 9.22 14.14
C PRO A 267 1.26 9.71 12.69
N LEU A 268 0.28 9.37 11.84
CA LEU A 268 0.20 9.75 10.43
C LEU A 268 -1.09 10.51 10.07
N GLY A 269 -1.96 10.80 11.04
CA GLY A 269 -3.23 11.49 10.86
C GLY A 269 -4.39 10.55 10.51
N GLY A 270 -5.32 11.02 9.68
CA GLY A 270 -6.45 10.20 9.28
C GLY A 270 -7.16 10.62 8.01
N VAL A 271 -8.15 9.82 7.63
CA VAL A 271 -9.10 10.05 6.55
C VAL A 271 -10.50 9.89 7.14
N LYS A 272 -11.38 10.85 6.93
CA LYS A 272 -12.79 10.77 7.32
C LYS A 272 -13.69 11.21 6.18
N ASN A 273 -14.72 10.42 5.87
CA ASN A 273 -15.58 10.62 4.71
C ASN A 273 -14.78 10.74 3.40
N GLY A 274 -13.68 9.99 3.29
CA GLY A 274 -12.76 10.04 2.13
C GLY A 274 -11.89 11.29 2.02
N ARG A 275 -11.86 12.16 3.05
CA ARG A 275 -11.04 13.38 3.10
C ARG A 275 -9.96 13.28 4.17
N ASP A 276 -8.76 13.76 3.86
CA ASP A 276 -7.65 13.80 4.82
C ASP A 276 -7.96 14.75 5.99
N ILE A 277 -7.62 14.30 7.20
CA ILE A 277 -7.75 15.02 8.46
C ILE A 277 -6.51 14.80 9.32
N GLY A 278 -6.37 15.59 10.39
CA GLY A 278 -5.34 15.38 11.41
C GLY A 278 -5.58 14.13 12.27
N ALA A 279 -4.75 13.95 13.28
CA ALA A 279 -4.96 12.92 14.31
C ALA A 279 -6.28 13.17 15.04
N ILE A 280 -6.97 12.09 15.40
CA ILE A 280 -8.28 12.15 16.09
C ILE A 280 -8.19 11.67 17.54
N GLY A 281 -7.04 11.14 17.96
CA GLY A 281 -6.84 10.56 19.27
C GLY A 281 -7.30 9.10 19.33
N GLY A 282 -6.71 8.33 20.25
CA GLY A 282 -7.09 6.93 20.50
C GLY A 282 -6.65 5.91 19.44
N HIS A 283 -5.86 6.31 18.42
CA HIS A 283 -5.42 5.45 17.32
C HIS A 283 -3.89 5.40 17.22
N ARG A 284 -3.19 5.34 18.36
CA ARG A 284 -1.71 5.29 18.41
C ARG A 284 -1.16 3.87 18.31
N ASP A 285 -1.91 2.89 18.81
CA ASP A 285 -1.50 1.50 18.99
C ASP A 285 -2.12 0.53 17.95
N HIS A 286 -3.06 1.02 17.13
CA HIS A 286 -3.68 0.30 16.04
C HIS A 286 -3.98 1.23 14.86
N VAL A 287 -4.24 0.64 13.69
CA VAL A 287 -4.75 1.34 12.50
C VAL A 287 -6.18 0.89 12.25
N HIS A 288 -7.10 1.84 12.21
CA HIS A 288 -8.47 1.62 11.77
C HIS A 288 -8.59 1.84 10.26
N VAL A 289 -9.32 0.99 9.55
CA VAL A 289 -9.70 1.25 8.14
C VAL A 289 -11.13 0.81 7.86
N ALA A 290 -11.88 1.64 7.13
CA ALA A 290 -13.21 1.35 6.63
C ALA A 290 -13.37 1.73 5.14
N PHE A 291 -14.10 0.91 4.39
CA PHE A 291 -14.42 1.14 2.97
C PHE A 291 -15.92 1.32 2.79
#